data_AF-A0A2V6PD57-F1
#
_entry.id   AF-A0A2V6PD57-F1
#
_cell.length_a   1.000
_cell.length_b   1.000
_cell.length_c   1.000
_cell.angle_alpha   90.00
_cell.angle_beta   90.00
_cell.angle_gamma   90.00
#
_symmetry.space_group_name_H-M   'P 1'
#
loop_
_entity.id
_entity.type
_entity.pdbx_description
1 polymer ?
#
loop_
_entity_poly.entity_id
_entity_poly.type
_entity_poly.pdbx_seq_one_letter_code
_entity_poly.pdbx_strand_id
1 'polypeptide(L)'
;MRFANPQMLWLLLLAVPLLAWFLSWGWRRKRTLIAQFVQSRLLAQLTVGVSQLRRKIRLALVVFAVACVLLALAQPQWGFDWEEARQRGLDVVVAIDTSRSMLAEDARPNRLARARLAALDLMRLAKSDRLALVPFAGAAFLQCPLTLDDQAFRQSVEALEVGIIPQGGTALSEAIETALAAYKEDADNYKILVDALETAKKAAKAGLKIFTVGVGTPNGELLRVTDESGATGYVKDDQGNVVKSRLDEKLLQEIATATGGFYLALRGVNSMETLYEQGLAPLPKSEISSRLVKRYHERFQWPLAVAIAALLVEMLLPERKRAPRRRTAVVAANAELRKAVAALVLFAVPFGVSATPSSARRLYDEGKFKQAQQEYERLLEKSERLPDFKEAGKKYQDGKHEEAQQEMSRALEHSKLGDLRLHFNAGDAAYKAEDLDKAALHFKLATIDPDLKLQQRGYYNLGNTLYRLGEQTPDDNGKIHQWQNAVESYTNALALNPQDTDAKYNLDLVNRKLEELKKKQPKQQQQSQQQKRDQDKQDPKQDQQQSNPDKQKE
;
A
#
# COMPACT_ATOMS: atom_id res chain seq x y z
N MET A 1 20.50 19.14 12.64
CA MET A 1 20.75 17.75 13.11
C MET A 1 19.80 17.48 14.25
N ARG A 2 19.01 16.40 14.18
CA ARG A 2 18.06 16.00 15.23
C ARG A 2 18.47 14.61 15.72
N PHE A 3 18.07 14.25 16.94
CA PHE A 3 18.17 12.88 17.44
C PHE A 3 16.76 12.32 17.55
N ALA A 4 16.54 11.09 17.06
CA ALA A 4 15.24 10.44 17.20
C ALA A 4 14.91 10.19 18.68
N ASN A 5 15.93 9.75 19.43
CA ASN A 5 15.84 9.44 20.85
C ASN A 5 16.81 10.33 21.66
N PRO A 6 16.48 11.61 21.89
CA PRO A 6 17.36 12.54 22.61
C PRO A 6 17.62 12.10 24.06
N GLN A 7 16.73 11.28 24.64
CA GLN A 7 16.89 10.72 25.98
C GLN A 7 18.17 9.88 26.13
N MET A 8 18.63 9.24 25.05
CA MET A 8 19.84 8.41 25.06
C MET A 8 21.12 9.23 25.28
N LEU A 9 21.09 10.55 25.04
CA LEU A 9 22.22 11.44 25.31
C LEU A 9 22.49 11.59 26.81
N TRP A 10 21.47 11.49 27.67
CA TRP A 10 21.65 11.48 29.12
C TRP A 10 22.37 10.22 29.59
N LEU A 11 22.06 9.07 28.98
CA LEU A 11 22.77 7.82 29.23
C LEU A 11 24.23 7.91 28.77
N LEU A 12 24.51 8.57 27.64
CA LEU A 12 25.88 8.85 27.22
C LEU A 12 26.64 9.69 28.25
N LEU A 13 26.01 10.73 28.81
CA LEU A 13 26.63 11.61 29.79
C LEU A 13 26.88 10.92 31.14
N LEU A 14 26.04 9.97 31.55
CA LEU A 14 26.18 9.25 32.83
C LEU A 14 27.02 7.96 32.69
N ALA A 15 26.74 7.11 31.71
CA ALA A 15 27.30 5.78 31.61
C ALA A 15 28.77 5.78 31.16
N VAL A 16 29.16 6.69 30.26
CA VAL A 16 30.55 6.79 29.76
C VAL A 16 31.55 7.15 30.88
N PRO A 17 31.35 8.22 31.69
CA PRO A 17 32.27 8.52 32.78
C PRO A 17 32.22 7.47 33.90
N LEU A 18 31.06 6.88 34.18
CA LEU A 18 30.93 5.81 35.17
C LEU A 18 31.71 4.55 34.73
N LEU A 19 31.62 4.16 33.46
CA LEU A 19 32.39 3.06 32.90
C LEU A 19 33.90 3.36 32.92
N ALA A 20 34.29 4.57 32.51
CA ALA A 20 35.70 4.99 32.55
C ALA A 20 36.26 4.97 33.97
N TRP A 21 35.47 5.43 34.95
CA TRP A 21 35.79 5.36 36.37
C TRP A 21 35.92 3.91 36.85
N PHE A 22 34.93 3.06 36.59
CA PHE A 22 34.90 1.66 37.01
C PHE A 22 36.11 0.87 36.47
N LEU A 23 36.41 1.01 35.18
CA LEU A 23 37.56 0.35 34.55
C LEU A 23 38.90 0.89 35.11
N SER A 24 38.99 2.20 35.35
CA SER A 24 40.19 2.82 35.94
C SER A 24 40.41 2.40 37.39
N TRP A 25 39.34 2.31 38.18
CA TRP A 25 39.36 1.83 39.56
C TRP A 25 39.74 0.35 39.63
N GLY A 26 39.11 -0.50 38.82
CA GLY A 26 39.43 -1.92 38.74
C GLY A 26 40.88 -2.15 38.34
N TRP A 27 41.43 -1.31 37.46
CA TRP A 27 42.85 -1.34 37.12
C TRP A 27 43.77 -0.96 38.29
N ARG A 28 43.45 0.11 39.03
CA ARG A 28 44.19 0.51 40.24
C ARG A 28 44.15 -0.58 41.32
N ARG A 29 42.98 -1.18 41.55
CA ARG A 29 42.79 -2.24 42.55
C ARG A 29 43.49 -3.55 42.17
N LYS A 30 43.48 -3.92 40.87
CA LYS A 30 44.26 -5.06 40.38
C LYS A 30 45.76 -4.87 40.59
N ARG A 31 46.28 -3.63 40.43
CA ARG A 31 47.69 -3.32 40.71
C ARG A 31 48.03 -3.48 42.20
N THR A 32 47.19 -2.98 43.09
CA THR A 32 47.43 -3.08 44.54
C THR A 32 47.34 -4.54 45.03
N LEU A 33 46.37 -5.33 44.52
CA LEU A 33 46.26 -6.76 44.85
C LEU A 33 47.46 -7.56 44.34
N ILE A 34 47.89 -7.36 43.09
CA ILE A 34 49.10 -8.03 42.57
C ILE A 34 50.34 -7.68 43.41
N ALA A 35 50.44 -6.44 43.92
CA ALA A 35 51.52 -6.02 44.80
C ALA A 35 51.48 -6.68 46.19
N GLN A 36 50.33 -7.18 46.64
CA GLN A 36 50.18 -7.90 47.91
C GLN A 36 50.52 -9.39 47.78
N PHE A 37 50.32 -10.00 46.60
CA PHE A 37 50.56 -11.43 46.37
C PHE A 37 51.95 -11.78 45.81
N VAL A 38 52.73 -10.80 45.35
CA VAL A 38 54.05 -11.02 44.75
C VAL A 38 55.11 -10.25 45.54
N GLN A 39 56.11 -10.94 46.10
CA GLN A 39 57.29 -10.29 46.69
C GLN A 39 57.88 -9.30 45.68
N SER A 40 58.13 -8.07 46.11
CA SER A 40 58.55 -6.91 45.29
C SER A 40 59.70 -7.19 44.31
N ARG A 41 60.52 -8.21 44.58
CA ARG A 41 61.64 -8.68 43.75
C ARG A 41 61.25 -9.54 42.53
N LEU A 42 60.15 -10.31 42.61
CA LEU A 42 59.68 -11.19 41.53
C LEU A 42 58.68 -10.52 40.58
N LEU A 43 58.11 -9.40 41.01
CA LEU A 43 57.13 -8.61 40.26
C LEU A 43 57.73 -8.05 38.97
N ALA A 44 59.00 -7.62 39.02
CA ALA A 44 59.74 -7.14 37.86
C ALA A 44 60.03 -8.25 36.83
N GLN A 45 60.24 -9.50 37.27
CA GLN A 45 60.51 -10.65 36.39
C GLN A 45 59.25 -11.27 35.78
N LEU A 46 58.11 -11.24 36.49
CA LEU A 46 56.82 -11.77 36.00
C LEU A 46 56.02 -10.77 35.15
N THR A 47 56.30 -9.46 35.24
CA THR A 47 55.63 -8.41 34.45
C THR A 47 56.46 -7.86 33.29
N VAL A 48 57.62 -8.47 32.99
CA VAL A 48 58.47 -8.07 31.85
C VAL A 48 57.65 -8.08 30.56
N GLY A 49 57.50 -6.88 30.00
CA GLY A 49 56.88 -6.68 28.70
C GLY A 49 55.49 -6.04 28.72
N VAL A 50 54.80 -5.84 29.84
CA VAL A 50 53.46 -5.20 29.77
C VAL A 50 53.59 -3.68 29.59
N SER A 51 53.10 -3.13 28.47
CA SER A 51 53.14 -1.67 28.22
C SER A 51 51.95 -0.98 28.88
N GLN A 52 52.21 -0.12 29.86
CA GLN A 52 51.17 0.65 30.54
C GLN A 52 50.44 1.63 29.60
N LEU A 53 51.14 2.17 28.60
CA LEU A 53 50.54 3.05 27.59
C LEU A 53 49.56 2.30 26.69
N ARG A 54 49.93 1.12 26.17
CA ARG A 54 49.04 0.30 25.33
C ARG A 54 47.78 -0.13 26.06
N ARG A 55 47.89 -0.43 27.35
CA ARG A 55 46.75 -0.79 28.19
C ARG A 55 45.79 0.38 28.43
N LYS A 56 46.31 1.60 28.59
CA LYS A 56 45.49 2.82 28.64
C LYS A 56 44.80 3.09 27.31
N ILE A 57 45.50 2.93 26.18
CA ILE A 57 44.93 3.06 24.84
C ILE A 57 43.80 2.05 24.62
N ARG A 58 44.00 0.79 25.04
CA ARG A 58 42.99 -0.27 24.98
C ARG A 58 41.72 0.11 25.74
N LEU A 59 41.86 0.55 26.99
CA LEU A 59 40.75 1.02 27.81
C LEU A 59 40.05 2.24 27.20
N ALA A 60 40.82 3.21 26.67
CA ALA A 60 40.27 4.38 26.00
C ALA A 60 39.46 4.00 24.74
N LEU A 61 39.93 3.01 23.97
CA LEU A 61 39.20 2.49 22.80
C LEU A 61 37.88 1.82 23.19
N VAL A 62 37.85 1.05 24.28
CA VAL A 62 36.59 0.45 24.78
C VAL A 62 35.60 1.52 25.23
N VAL A 63 36.06 2.50 26.02
CA VAL A 63 35.21 3.61 26.48
C VAL A 63 34.69 4.44 25.30
N PHE A 64 35.56 4.71 24.31
CA PHE A 64 35.19 5.41 23.09
C PHE A 64 34.18 4.62 22.25
N ALA A 65 34.38 3.31 22.08
CA ALA A 65 33.43 2.46 21.37
C ALA A 65 32.05 2.46 22.02
N VAL A 66 31.97 2.37 23.35
CA VAL A 66 30.71 2.44 24.09
C VAL A 66 30.04 3.81 23.91
N ALA A 67 30.79 4.91 23.95
CA ALA A 67 30.26 6.24 23.65
C ALA A 67 29.68 6.33 22.24
N CYS A 68 30.37 5.77 21.24
CA CYS A 68 29.89 5.72 19.86
C CYS A 68 28.64 4.83 19.68
N VAL A 69 28.52 3.72 20.41
CA VAL A 69 27.30 2.88 20.43
C VAL A 69 26.12 3.64 21.03
N LEU A 70 26.31 4.32 22.17
CA LEU A 70 25.26 5.13 22.78
C LEU A 70 24.84 6.29 21.86
N LEU A 71 25.79 6.88 21.13
CA LEU A 71 25.48 7.88 20.11
C LEU A 71 24.71 7.28 18.91
N ALA A 72 25.03 6.05 18.49
CA ALA A 72 24.25 5.34 17.46
C ALA A 72 22.81 5.08 17.91
N LEU A 73 22.61 4.67 19.18
CA LEU A 73 21.29 4.45 19.77
C LEU A 73 20.46 5.74 19.90
N ALA A 74 21.11 6.91 20.03
CA ALA A 74 20.42 8.20 19.97
C ALA A 74 19.84 8.50 18.57
N GLN A 75 20.22 7.71 17.55
CA GLN A 75 19.79 7.82 16.16
C GLN A 75 19.97 9.26 15.62
N PRO A 76 21.22 9.68 15.35
CA PRO A 76 21.46 10.98 14.73
C PRO A 76 20.80 11.03 13.35
N GLN A 77 20.08 12.11 13.11
CA GLN A 77 19.32 12.36 11.89
C GLN A 77 19.79 13.65 11.22
N TRP A 78 20.16 13.54 9.95
CA TRP A 78 20.45 14.68 9.08
C TRP A 78 20.06 14.35 7.63
N GLY A 79 19.55 15.37 6.91
CA GLY A 79 18.85 15.17 5.63
C GLY A 79 17.39 14.78 5.85
N PHE A 80 16.53 15.11 4.89
CA PHE A 80 15.12 14.74 4.88
C PHE A 80 14.63 14.55 3.45
N ASP A 81 13.73 13.59 3.27
CA ASP A 81 12.91 13.48 2.06
C ASP A 81 11.47 13.88 2.40
N TRP A 82 10.77 14.40 1.40
CA TRP A 82 9.33 14.58 1.48
C TRP A 82 8.66 13.28 1.10
N GLU A 83 7.97 12.66 2.05
CA GLU A 83 7.17 11.48 1.79
C GLU A 83 5.69 11.86 1.87
N GLU A 84 4.92 11.44 0.87
CA GLU A 84 3.47 11.56 0.89
C GLU A 84 2.91 10.59 1.92
N ALA A 85 2.61 11.09 3.12
CA ALA A 85 1.82 10.32 4.07
C ALA A 85 0.38 10.29 3.55
N ARG A 86 -0.01 9.15 2.98
CA ARG A 86 -1.38 8.92 2.51
C ARG A 86 -2.27 8.74 3.73
N GLN A 87 -3.13 9.73 3.99
CA GLN A 87 -4.14 9.62 5.03
C GLN A 87 -5.37 8.91 4.45
N ARG A 88 -5.74 7.78 5.05
CA ARG A 88 -6.93 7.01 4.68
C ARG A 88 -8.04 7.25 5.69
N GLY A 89 -9.24 7.49 5.22
CA GLY A 89 -10.44 7.64 6.05
C GLY A 89 -11.70 7.45 5.24
N LEU A 90 -12.84 7.63 5.89
CA LEU A 90 -14.16 7.59 5.28
C LEU A 90 -14.66 9.00 5.01
N ASP A 91 -15.54 9.12 4.03
CA ASP A 91 -16.38 10.28 3.86
C ASP A 91 -17.74 9.96 4.48
N VAL A 92 -18.14 10.71 5.49
CA VAL A 92 -19.38 10.47 6.25
C VAL A 92 -20.22 11.73 6.22
N VAL A 93 -21.41 11.63 5.62
CA VAL A 93 -22.40 12.70 5.65
C VAL A 93 -23.41 12.43 6.76
N VAL A 94 -23.53 13.37 7.70
CA VAL A 94 -24.49 13.31 8.80
C VAL A 94 -25.72 14.14 8.41
N ALA A 95 -26.84 13.46 8.16
CA ALA A 95 -28.12 14.12 7.91
C ALA A 95 -28.91 14.22 9.22
N ILE A 96 -29.33 15.43 9.62
CA ILE A 96 -30.05 15.68 10.88
C ILE A 96 -31.39 16.35 10.60
N ASP A 97 -32.46 15.76 11.12
CA ASP A 97 -33.81 16.34 11.06
C ASP A 97 -33.87 17.60 11.94
N THR A 98 -34.36 18.72 11.38
CA THR A 98 -34.59 20.00 12.06
C THR A 98 -36.06 20.42 12.00
N SER A 99 -36.96 19.49 11.69
CA SER A 99 -38.41 19.70 11.69
C SER A 99 -38.95 19.95 13.11
N ARG A 100 -40.17 20.47 13.19
CA ARG A 100 -40.86 20.75 14.46
C ARG A 100 -41.01 19.50 15.35
N SER A 101 -41.02 18.29 14.77
CA SER A 101 -41.04 17.03 15.52
C SER A 101 -39.82 16.83 16.42
N MET A 102 -38.71 17.51 16.14
CA MET A 102 -37.46 17.40 16.90
C MET A 102 -37.45 18.22 18.19
N LEU A 103 -38.50 19.01 18.43
CA LEU A 103 -38.77 19.68 19.71
C LEU A 103 -39.33 18.74 20.79
N ALA A 104 -39.77 17.53 20.43
CA ALA A 104 -40.28 16.56 21.39
C ALA A 104 -39.23 16.23 22.48
N GLU A 105 -39.69 16.03 23.71
CA GLU A 105 -38.84 15.83 24.89
C GLU A 105 -38.73 14.36 25.34
N ASP A 106 -39.23 13.41 24.53
CA ASP A 106 -39.12 11.96 24.79
C ASP A 106 -37.68 11.47 24.75
N ALA A 107 -36.77 12.32 24.25
CA ALA A 107 -35.34 12.21 24.41
C ALA A 107 -34.79 13.52 25.01
N ARG A 108 -34.47 13.53 26.32
CA ARG A 108 -34.09 14.76 27.05
C ARG A 108 -32.76 15.38 26.58
N PRO A 109 -32.64 16.72 26.46
CA PRO A 109 -33.67 17.72 26.72
C PRO A 109 -34.71 17.80 25.60
N ASN A 110 -34.32 17.65 24.34
CA ASN A 110 -35.21 17.38 23.22
C ASN A 110 -34.48 16.53 22.15
N ARG A 111 -35.24 15.99 21.19
CA ARG A 111 -34.68 15.12 20.15
C ARG A 111 -33.56 15.80 19.35
N LEU A 112 -33.68 17.08 19.00
CA LEU A 112 -32.63 17.82 18.27
C LEU A 112 -31.34 17.92 19.08
N ALA A 113 -31.43 18.29 20.36
CA ALA A 113 -30.28 18.36 21.25
C ALA A 113 -29.59 17.00 21.40
N ARG A 114 -30.37 15.91 21.50
CA ARG A 114 -29.83 14.54 21.51
C ARG A 114 -29.13 14.18 20.20
N ALA A 115 -29.70 14.56 19.06
CA ALA A 115 -29.09 14.34 17.74
C ALA A 115 -27.77 15.13 17.58
N ARG A 116 -27.73 16.41 18.02
CA ARG A 116 -26.49 17.21 18.03
C ARG A 116 -25.39 16.55 18.86
N LEU A 117 -25.72 16.09 20.06
CA LEU A 117 -24.76 15.37 20.91
C LEU A 117 -24.25 14.08 20.24
N ALA A 118 -25.15 13.31 19.63
CA ALA A 118 -24.78 12.11 18.89
C ALA A 118 -23.83 12.41 17.72
N ALA A 119 -24.07 13.49 16.96
CA ALA A 119 -23.17 13.92 15.89
C ALA A 119 -21.79 14.34 16.41
N LEU A 120 -21.74 15.05 17.55
CA LEU A 120 -20.47 15.42 18.20
C LEU A 120 -19.71 14.20 18.77
N ASP A 121 -20.42 13.20 19.29
CA ASP A 121 -19.83 11.95 19.75
C ASP A 121 -19.30 11.12 18.58
N LEU A 122 -20.04 11.05 17.46
CA LEU A 122 -19.57 10.45 16.21
C LEU A 122 -18.30 11.13 15.71
N MET A 123 -18.24 12.46 15.73
CA MET A 123 -17.05 13.22 15.35
C MET A 123 -15.82 12.85 16.19
N ARG A 124 -15.98 12.66 17.49
CA ARG A 124 -14.88 12.26 18.39
C ARG A 124 -14.31 10.87 18.06
N LEU A 125 -15.15 9.96 17.56
CA LEU A 125 -14.76 8.62 17.13
C LEU A 125 -14.09 8.66 15.75
N ALA A 126 -14.60 9.49 14.85
CA ALA A 126 -14.23 9.62 13.45
C ALA A 126 -12.95 10.46 13.17
N LYS A 127 -11.89 10.26 13.96
CA LYS A 127 -10.67 11.14 13.95
C LYS A 127 -9.92 11.27 12.63
N SER A 128 -10.10 10.32 11.72
CA SER A 128 -9.39 10.29 10.42
C SER A 128 -10.34 10.41 9.23
N ASP A 129 -11.62 10.56 9.50
CA ASP A 129 -12.70 10.53 8.52
C ASP A 129 -13.19 11.96 8.27
N ARG A 130 -13.60 12.28 7.04
CA ARG A 130 -14.22 13.56 6.72
C ARG A 130 -15.69 13.55 7.08
N LEU A 131 -16.15 14.60 7.73
CA LEU A 131 -17.55 14.75 8.11
C LEU A 131 -18.19 15.89 7.32
N ALA A 132 -19.43 15.67 6.91
CA ALA A 132 -20.31 16.69 6.34
C ALA A 132 -21.64 16.71 7.11
N LEU A 133 -22.35 17.83 7.04
CA LEU A 133 -23.61 18.04 7.75
C LEU A 133 -24.70 18.50 6.80
N VAL A 134 -25.83 17.78 6.80
CA VAL A 134 -27.03 18.09 6.01
C VAL A 134 -28.23 18.20 6.95
N PRO A 135 -28.61 19.41 7.40
CA PRO A 135 -29.91 19.61 8.03
C PRO A 135 -31.04 19.39 7.02
N PHE A 136 -32.13 18.81 7.47
CA PHE A 136 -33.34 18.64 6.65
C PHE A 136 -34.63 18.81 7.46
N ALA A 137 -35.67 19.33 6.81
CA ALA A 137 -37.05 19.40 7.29
C ALA A 137 -37.96 19.23 6.08
N GLY A 138 -38.75 20.21 5.67
CA GLY A 138 -39.50 20.17 4.41
C GLY A 138 -38.64 20.30 3.15
N ALA A 139 -37.36 20.67 3.31
CA ALA A 139 -36.31 20.72 2.29
C ALA A 139 -34.98 20.24 2.92
N ALA A 140 -33.90 20.12 2.16
CA ALA A 140 -32.57 19.81 2.69
C ALA A 140 -31.47 20.64 2.04
N PHE A 141 -30.40 20.95 2.77
CA PHE A 141 -29.26 21.66 2.21
C PHE A 141 -27.93 21.29 2.90
N LEU A 142 -26.82 21.48 2.21
CA LEU A 142 -25.48 21.19 2.72
C LEU A 142 -25.00 22.34 3.62
N GLN A 143 -25.07 22.16 4.94
CA GLN A 143 -24.60 23.15 5.93
C GLN A 143 -23.09 23.12 6.09
N CYS A 144 -22.50 21.92 6.11
CA CYS A 144 -21.05 21.73 6.25
C CYS A 144 -20.57 20.76 5.17
N PRO A 145 -19.68 21.19 4.25
CA PRO A 145 -19.08 20.29 3.27
C PRO A 145 -18.11 19.31 3.95
N LEU A 146 -17.76 18.22 3.25
CA LEU A 146 -16.84 17.19 3.76
C LEU A 146 -15.50 17.82 4.19
N THR A 147 -15.21 17.76 5.50
CA THR A 147 -14.03 18.37 6.11
C THR A 147 -13.38 17.47 7.16
N LEU A 148 -12.07 17.61 7.35
CA LEU A 148 -11.31 17.04 8.48
C LEU A 148 -11.22 18.01 9.67
N ASP A 149 -11.81 19.20 9.55
CA ASP A 149 -11.77 20.22 10.58
C ASP A 149 -12.91 20.01 11.59
N ASP A 150 -12.57 19.36 12.71
CA ASP A 150 -13.48 19.12 13.84
C ASP A 150 -14.12 20.42 14.36
N GLN A 151 -13.44 21.57 14.29
CA GLN A 151 -13.98 22.83 14.78
C GLN A 151 -15.07 23.36 13.83
N ALA A 152 -14.81 23.32 12.53
CA ALA A 152 -15.80 23.72 11.51
C ALA A 152 -17.06 22.85 11.57
N PHE A 153 -16.89 21.53 11.71
CA PHE A 153 -18.02 20.61 11.86
C PHE A 153 -18.78 20.86 13.16
N ARG A 154 -18.08 20.99 14.30
CA ARG A 154 -18.69 21.31 15.61
C ARG A 154 -19.53 22.59 15.55
N GLN A 155 -18.98 23.68 15.01
CA GLN A 155 -19.69 24.96 14.89
C GLN A 155 -20.97 24.81 14.05
N SER A 156 -20.90 24.02 12.97
CA SER A 156 -22.04 23.73 12.12
C SER A 156 -23.13 22.93 12.83
N VAL A 157 -22.76 21.95 13.66
CA VAL A 157 -23.70 21.15 14.46
C VAL A 157 -24.31 22.00 15.58
N GLU A 158 -23.52 22.82 16.26
CA GLU A 158 -23.98 23.68 17.36
C GLU A 158 -24.98 24.74 16.87
N ALA A 159 -24.80 25.24 15.65
CA ALA A 159 -25.71 26.20 15.00
C ALA A 159 -27.06 25.60 14.55
N LEU A 160 -27.26 24.28 14.65
CA LEU A 160 -28.54 23.67 14.28
C LEU A 160 -29.64 24.02 15.26
N GLU A 161 -30.71 24.60 14.73
CA GLU A 161 -31.93 24.95 15.46
C GLU A 161 -33.17 24.56 14.65
N VAL A 162 -34.28 24.30 15.36
CA VAL A 162 -35.57 24.07 14.71
C VAL A 162 -36.02 25.39 14.09
N GLY A 163 -36.34 25.36 12.79
CA GLY A 163 -36.75 26.55 12.04
C GLY A 163 -35.67 27.14 11.11
N ILE A 164 -34.44 26.59 11.12
CA ILE A 164 -33.42 26.93 10.11
C ILE A 164 -33.91 26.69 8.68
N ILE A 165 -34.82 25.71 8.51
CA ILE A 165 -35.59 25.46 7.30
C ILE A 165 -37.04 25.87 7.60
N PRO A 166 -37.55 26.98 7.02
CA PRO A 166 -38.91 27.45 7.27
C PRO A 166 -39.99 26.49 6.75
N GLN A 167 -39.66 25.73 5.70
CA GLN A 167 -40.57 24.75 5.12
C GLN A 167 -40.78 23.58 6.09
N GLY A 168 -42.02 23.43 6.55
CA GLY A 168 -42.41 22.30 7.39
C GLY A 168 -42.45 20.98 6.60
N GLY A 169 -42.34 19.86 7.33
CA GLY A 169 -42.34 18.52 6.77
C GLY A 169 -41.03 17.77 7.06
N THR A 170 -40.88 16.61 6.43
CA THR A 170 -39.72 15.72 6.56
C THR A 170 -39.38 15.10 5.20
N ALA A 171 -38.51 15.75 4.45
CA ALA A 171 -38.07 15.42 3.11
C ALA A 171 -36.82 14.52 3.16
N LEU A 172 -37.01 13.27 3.58
CA LEU A 172 -35.93 12.28 3.65
C LEU A 172 -35.26 12.05 2.28
N SER A 173 -36.04 12.02 1.20
CA SER A 173 -35.50 11.91 -0.16
C SER A 173 -34.50 13.02 -0.48
N GLU A 174 -34.87 14.27 -0.21
CA GLU A 174 -34.04 15.43 -0.51
C GLU A 174 -32.78 15.47 0.38
N ALA A 175 -32.89 15.02 1.62
CA ALA A 175 -31.74 14.83 2.50
C ALA A 175 -30.74 13.82 1.94
N ILE A 176 -31.23 12.67 1.45
CA ILE A 176 -30.37 11.65 0.83
C ILE A 176 -29.76 12.16 -0.48
N GLU A 177 -30.51 12.90 -1.30
CA GLU A 177 -30.01 13.51 -2.54
C GLU A 177 -28.95 14.59 -2.28
N THR A 178 -29.16 15.44 -1.27
CA THR A 178 -28.17 16.43 -0.85
C THR A 178 -26.92 15.77 -0.29
N ALA A 179 -27.08 14.68 0.47
CA ALA A 179 -25.96 13.90 0.96
C ALA A 179 -25.19 13.23 -0.18
N LEU A 180 -25.88 12.68 -1.18
CA LEU A 180 -25.28 12.14 -2.41
C LEU A 180 -24.45 13.22 -3.14
N ALA A 181 -25.02 14.42 -3.31
CA ALA A 181 -24.36 15.54 -3.98
C ALA A 181 -23.16 16.10 -3.20
N ALA A 182 -23.05 15.86 -1.89
CA ALA A 182 -21.92 16.28 -1.07
C ALA A 182 -20.65 15.45 -1.33
N TYR A 183 -20.77 14.25 -1.89
CA TYR A 183 -19.63 13.46 -2.36
C TYR A 183 -19.16 14.01 -3.71
N LYS A 184 -17.85 14.23 -3.88
CA LYS A 184 -17.30 14.88 -5.09
C LYS A 184 -17.53 14.10 -6.40
N GLU A 185 -17.69 14.88 -7.46
CA GLU A 185 -18.07 14.58 -8.86
C GLU A 185 -17.13 13.64 -9.65
N ASP A 186 -17.09 12.33 -9.33
CA ASP A 186 -16.65 11.32 -10.32
C ASP A 186 -17.83 10.49 -10.87
N ALA A 187 -19.07 10.91 -10.66
CA ALA A 187 -20.25 10.27 -11.22
C ALA A 187 -21.32 11.28 -11.65
N ASP A 188 -21.72 11.16 -12.91
CA ASP A 188 -22.64 12.03 -13.63
C ASP A 188 -23.96 12.31 -12.91
N ASN A 189 -24.35 13.59 -12.98
CA ASN A 189 -25.59 14.16 -12.47
C ASN A 189 -26.85 13.57 -13.14
N TYR A 190 -27.80 13.08 -12.34
CA TYR A 190 -29.20 12.96 -12.76
C TYR A 190 -30.17 13.35 -11.64
N LYS A 191 -31.04 14.33 -11.94
CA LYS A 191 -32.19 14.74 -11.11
C LYS A 191 -33.31 13.71 -11.22
N ILE A 192 -33.80 13.19 -10.10
CA ILE A 192 -35.01 12.36 -10.06
C ILE A 192 -35.76 12.65 -8.76
N LEU A 193 -36.99 13.17 -8.87
CA LEU A 193 -37.96 13.23 -7.78
C LEU A 193 -38.52 11.82 -7.50
N VAL A 194 -38.85 11.51 -6.23
CA VAL A 194 -39.85 10.53 -5.71
C VAL A 194 -39.29 9.56 -4.65
N ASP A 195 -40.04 9.49 -3.54
CA ASP A 195 -40.09 8.53 -2.41
C ASP A 195 -38.78 8.09 -1.74
N ALA A 196 -38.71 8.22 -0.42
CA ALA A 196 -37.50 8.04 0.39
C ALA A 196 -36.86 6.65 0.22
N LEU A 197 -37.69 5.63 -0.04
CA LEU A 197 -37.22 4.26 -0.25
C LEU A 197 -36.55 4.06 -1.62
N GLU A 198 -37.06 4.71 -2.68
CA GLU A 198 -36.46 4.63 -4.01
C GLU A 198 -35.15 5.43 -4.07
N THR A 199 -35.07 6.57 -3.38
CA THR A 199 -33.82 7.32 -3.22
C THR A 199 -32.78 6.50 -2.45
N ALA A 200 -33.17 5.78 -1.39
CA ALA A 200 -32.26 4.89 -0.66
C ALA A 200 -31.68 3.78 -1.54
N LYS A 201 -32.49 3.11 -2.37
CA LYS A 201 -32.01 2.10 -3.32
C LYS A 201 -31.03 2.67 -4.35
N LYS A 202 -31.21 3.92 -4.79
CA LYS A 202 -30.25 4.61 -5.67
C LYS A 202 -28.92 4.87 -4.97
N ALA A 203 -28.96 5.33 -3.72
CA ALA A 203 -27.77 5.49 -2.90
C ALA A 203 -27.00 4.17 -2.75
N ALA A 204 -27.71 3.05 -2.56
CA ALA A 204 -27.11 1.72 -2.53
C ALA A 204 -26.37 1.38 -3.83
N LYS A 205 -26.97 1.68 -4.99
CA LYS A 205 -26.34 1.48 -6.31
C LYS A 205 -25.10 2.35 -6.52
N ALA A 206 -25.06 3.53 -5.92
CA ALA A 206 -23.90 4.41 -5.91
C ALA A 206 -22.81 3.97 -4.91
N GLY A 207 -22.98 2.83 -4.23
CA GLY A 207 -22.03 2.31 -3.26
C GLY A 207 -22.10 2.98 -1.88
N LEU A 208 -23.11 3.82 -1.64
CA LEU A 208 -23.33 4.42 -0.32
C LEU A 208 -24.09 3.45 0.59
N LYS A 209 -23.67 3.40 1.85
CA LYS A 209 -24.40 2.74 2.93
C LYS A 209 -25.06 3.79 3.81
N ILE A 210 -26.36 3.65 4.04
CA ILE A 210 -27.12 4.54 4.91
C ILE A 210 -27.33 3.82 6.24
N PHE A 211 -26.85 4.45 7.31
CA PHE A 211 -27.14 4.04 8.68
C PHE A 211 -28.17 5.01 9.26
N THR A 212 -29.29 4.49 9.74
CA THR A 212 -30.36 5.31 10.29
C THR A 212 -30.33 5.27 11.81
N VAL A 213 -30.37 6.45 12.44
CA VAL A 213 -30.41 6.58 13.90
C VAL A 213 -31.77 7.14 14.31
N GLY A 214 -32.58 6.32 14.97
CA GLY A 214 -33.90 6.74 15.44
C GLY A 214 -33.82 7.52 16.75
N VAL A 215 -34.32 8.76 16.77
CA VAL A 215 -34.41 9.58 17.98
C VAL A 215 -35.88 9.73 18.39
N GLY A 216 -36.21 9.32 19.62
CA GLY A 216 -37.55 9.35 20.17
C GLY A 216 -38.16 7.96 20.36
N THR A 217 -39.48 7.94 20.54
CA THR A 217 -40.24 6.73 20.87
C THR A 217 -41.38 6.45 19.87
N PRO A 218 -41.69 5.16 19.58
CA PRO A 218 -42.85 4.79 18.78
C PRO A 218 -44.19 5.23 19.40
N ASN A 219 -44.25 5.30 20.74
CA ASN A 219 -45.42 5.79 21.47
C ASN A 219 -45.72 7.26 21.15
N GLY A 220 -44.66 8.03 20.87
CA GLY A 220 -44.67 9.43 20.50
C GLY A 220 -45.00 10.39 21.64
N GLU A 221 -44.71 11.66 21.41
CA GLU A 221 -44.89 12.75 22.38
C GLU A 221 -45.57 13.96 21.75
N LEU A 222 -46.30 14.73 22.55
CA LEU A 222 -46.95 15.97 22.13
C LEU A 222 -45.89 17.07 21.97
N LEU A 223 -45.99 17.84 20.89
CA LEU A 223 -45.04 18.90 20.62
C LEU A 223 -45.39 20.16 21.38
N ARG A 224 -44.40 20.72 22.08
CA ARG A 224 -44.49 22.00 22.78
C ARG A 224 -43.63 23.02 22.05
N VAL A 225 -44.15 24.23 21.88
CA VAL A 225 -43.44 25.37 21.32
C VAL A 225 -43.59 26.52 22.31
N THR A 226 -42.48 27.19 22.61
CA THR A 226 -42.49 28.43 23.35
C THR A 226 -42.65 29.56 22.34
N ASP A 227 -43.70 30.34 22.49
CA ASP A 227 -43.97 31.50 21.66
C ASP A 227 -43.02 32.67 21.99
N GLU A 228 -42.94 33.70 21.15
CA GLU A 228 -42.07 34.88 21.35
C GLU A 228 -42.37 35.61 22.67
N SER A 229 -43.58 35.43 23.20
CA SER A 229 -44.06 35.93 24.48
C SER A 229 -43.58 35.13 25.70
N GLY A 230 -42.84 34.04 25.51
CA GLY A 230 -42.39 33.13 26.56
C GLY A 230 -43.46 32.13 27.04
N ALA A 231 -44.65 32.14 26.47
CA ALA A 231 -45.72 31.20 26.77
C ALA A 231 -45.48 29.85 26.07
N THR A 232 -45.53 28.75 26.84
CA THR A 232 -45.42 27.39 26.29
C THR A 232 -46.78 26.87 25.85
N GLY A 233 -46.97 26.72 24.54
CA GLY A 233 -48.17 26.16 23.92
C GLY A 233 -47.90 24.81 23.26
N TYR A 234 -48.96 24.05 23.00
CA TYR A 234 -48.87 22.86 22.17
C TYR A 234 -48.97 23.22 20.69
N VAL A 235 -48.21 22.53 19.84
CA VAL A 235 -48.39 22.63 18.39
C VAL A 235 -49.73 22.04 18.03
N LYS A 236 -50.55 22.83 17.32
CA LYS A 236 -51.85 22.41 16.82
C LYS A 236 -51.80 22.26 15.30
N ASP A 237 -52.56 21.31 14.77
CA ASP A 237 -52.82 21.19 13.34
C ASP A 237 -53.85 22.23 12.87
N ASP A 238 -54.12 22.24 11.55
CA ASP A 238 -55.10 23.16 10.93
C ASP A 238 -56.53 22.96 11.46
N GLN A 239 -56.80 21.82 12.12
CA GLN A 239 -58.07 21.49 12.76
C GLN A 239 -58.10 21.86 14.26
N GLY A 240 -57.02 22.41 14.79
CA GLY A 240 -56.89 22.81 16.19
C GLY A 240 -56.55 21.67 17.16
N ASN A 241 -56.30 20.45 16.66
CA ASN A 241 -55.93 19.30 17.48
C ASN A 241 -54.43 19.34 17.80
N VAL A 242 -54.06 18.83 18.98
CA VAL A 242 -52.65 18.77 19.38
C VAL A 242 -51.90 17.70 18.59
N VAL A 243 -50.78 18.09 17.99
CA VAL A 243 -49.93 17.21 17.19
C VAL A 243 -49.11 16.28 18.09
N LYS A 244 -49.24 14.97 17.86
CA LYS A 244 -48.42 13.92 18.50
C LYS A 244 -47.40 13.36 17.50
N SER A 245 -46.11 13.56 17.78
CA SER A 245 -45.00 13.10 16.95
C SER A 245 -44.53 11.70 17.38
N ARG A 246 -44.55 10.73 16.46
CA ARG A 246 -44.10 9.34 16.69
C ARG A 246 -42.86 9.03 15.85
N LEU A 247 -41.97 8.21 16.39
CA LEU A 247 -40.85 7.65 15.63
C LEU A 247 -41.34 6.52 14.72
N ASP A 248 -41.12 6.65 13.41
CA ASP A 248 -41.35 5.57 12.44
C ASP A 248 -40.11 4.68 12.32
N GLU A 249 -40.00 3.70 13.22
CA GLU A 249 -38.87 2.75 13.21
C GLU A 249 -38.87 1.86 11.95
N LYS A 250 -40.05 1.58 11.38
CA LYS A 250 -40.17 0.71 10.20
C LYS A 250 -39.55 1.35 8.98
N LEU A 251 -39.91 2.61 8.70
CA LEU A 251 -39.35 3.36 7.59
C LEU A 251 -37.82 3.46 7.68
N LEU A 252 -37.27 3.75 8.87
CA LEU A 252 -35.83 3.83 9.07
C LEU A 252 -35.13 2.48 8.87
N GLN A 253 -35.74 1.39 9.36
CA GLN A 253 -35.22 0.03 9.13
C GLN A 253 -35.22 -0.33 7.64
N GLU A 254 -36.28 0.02 6.90
CA GLU A 254 -36.37 -0.23 5.46
C GLU A 254 -35.29 0.55 4.69
N ILE A 255 -35.08 1.83 5.01
CA ILE A 255 -34.02 2.66 4.40
C ILE A 255 -32.62 2.09 4.67
N ALA A 256 -32.33 1.72 5.91
CA ALA A 256 -31.02 1.16 6.26
C ALA A 256 -30.78 -0.18 5.57
N THR A 257 -31.77 -1.08 5.59
CA THR A 257 -31.66 -2.41 4.99
C THR A 257 -31.51 -2.32 3.47
N ALA A 258 -32.19 -1.38 2.81
CA ALA A 258 -32.09 -1.16 1.37
C ALA A 258 -30.67 -0.81 0.89
N THR A 259 -29.81 -0.30 1.78
CA THR A 259 -28.43 0.11 1.47
C THR A 259 -27.36 -0.79 2.09
N GLY A 260 -27.75 -1.86 2.77
CA GLY A 260 -26.82 -2.72 3.51
C GLY A 260 -26.21 -2.06 4.76
N GLY A 261 -26.85 -1.01 5.28
CA GLY A 261 -26.61 -0.47 6.61
C GLY A 261 -27.53 -1.12 7.66
N PHE A 262 -27.58 -0.54 8.85
CA PHE A 262 -28.50 -0.99 9.90
C PHE A 262 -29.14 0.17 10.65
N TYR A 263 -30.26 -0.13 11.30
CA TYR A 263 -30.99 0.78 12.16
C TYR A 263 -30.50 0.70 13.61
N LEU A 264 -30.35 1.86 14.24
CA LEU A 264 -30.00 1.96 15.65
C LEU A 264 -30.93 2.95 16.37
N ALA A 265 -31.50 2.56 17.50
CA ALA A 265 -32.24 3.48 18.36
C ALA A 265 -31.27 4.26 19.27
N LEU A 266 -31.41 5.58 19.34
CA LEU A 266 -30.59 6.47 20.17
C LEU A 266 -31.05 6.46 21.64
N ARG A 267 -31.09 5.26 22.24
CA ARG A 267 -31.52 5.05 23.64
C ARG A 267 -30.35 4.75 24.60
N GLY A 268 -29.20 4.30 24.09
CA GLY A 268 -28.05 3.90 24.89
C GLY A 268 -26.94 4.96 24.94
N VAL A 269 -26.06 4.85 25.95
CA VAL A 269 -24.87 5.71 26.08
C VAL A 269 -23.85 5.43 24.97
N ASN A 270 -23.76 4.17 24.52
CA ASN A 270 -22.74 3.72 23.56
C ASN A 270 -23.28 3.59 22.12
N SER A 271 -24.44 4.17 21.82
CA SER A 271 -25.07 4.03 20.50
C SER A 271 -24.14 4.47 19.36
N MET A 272 -23.42 5.60 19.51
CA MET A 272 -22.50 6.07 18.47
C MET A 272 -21.23 5.23 18.35
N GLU A 273 -20.78 4.63 19.45
CA GLU A 273 -19.66 3.68 19.45
C GLU A 273 -20.03 2.42 18.67
N THR A 274 -21.21 1.84 18.93
CA THR A 274 -21.74 0.71 18.15
C THR A 274 -21.88 1.06 16.67
N LEU A 275 -22.42 2.24 16.35
CA LEU A 275 -22.54 2.72 14.97
C LEU A 275 -21.16 2.80 14.29
N TYR A 276 -20.17 3.35 14.98
CA TYR A 276 -18.82 3.47 14.44
C TYR A 276 -18.15 2.11 14.27
N GLU A 277 -18.11 1.27 15.31
CA GLU A 277 -17.38 0.00 15.27
C GLU A 277 -17.98 -1.05 14.35
N GLN A 278 -19.32 -1.16 14.33
CA GLN A 278 -20.01 -2.18 13.54
C GLN A 278 -20.39 -1.68 12.15
N GLY A 279 -20.64 -0.37 12.01
CA GLY A 279 -21.10 0.23 10.77
C GLY A 279 -19.97 0.82 9.94
N LEU A 280 -19.24 1.79 10.51
CA LEU A 280 -18.29 2.62 9.76
C LEU A 280 -16.88 2.01 9.69
N ALA A 281 -16.31 1.56 10.80
CA ALA A 281 -14.95 1.07 10.90
C ALA A 281 -14.60 -0.10 9.92
N PRO A 282 -15.52 -1.03 9.61
CA PRO A 282 -15.27 -2.10 8.65
C PRO A 282 -15.29 -1.65 7.17
N LEU A 283 -15.73 -0.42 6.88
CA LEU A 283 -15.84 0.07 5.51
C LEU A 283 -14.47 0.38 4.89
N PRO A 284 -14.33 0.17 3.56
CA PRO A 284 -13.08 0.47 2.88
C PRO A 284 -12.79 1.96 2.92
N LYS A 285 -11.63 2.33 3.51
CA LYS A 285 -11.19 3.71 3.64
C LYS A 285 -10.54 4.20 2.34
N SER A 286 -10.97 5.35 1.85
CA SER A 286 -10.40 6.01 0.67
C SER A 286 -9.21 6.89 1.06
N GLU A 287 -8.31 7.17 0.10
CA GLU A 287 -7.20 8.09 0.30
C GLU A 287 -7.72 9.53 0.23
N ILE A 288 -7.79 10.21 1.38
CA ILE A 288 -8.41 11.53 1.53
C ILE A 288 -7.44 12.65 1.14
N SER A 289 -6.18 12.52 1.51
CA SER A 289 -5.14 13.50 1.18
C SER A 289 -3.72 12.94 1.34
N SER A 290 -2.81 13.43 0.51
CA SER A 290 -1.37 13.24 0.64
C SER A 290 -0.77 14.46 1.36
N ARG A 291 -0.48 14.35 2.65
CA ARG A 291 0.30 15.39 3.33
C ARG A 291 1.77 15.08 3.16
N LEU A 292 2.55 16.04 2.67
CA LEU A 292 4.00 15.93 2.63
C LEU A 292 4.53 15.96 4.06
N VAL A 293 5.00 14.82 4.55
CA VAL A 293 5.65 14.69 5.85
C VAL A 293 7.17 14.62 5.61
N LYS A 294 7.92 15.39 6.40
CA LYS A 294 9.39 15.33 6.36
C LYS A 294 9.85 14.05 7.04
N ARG A 295 10.37 13.10 6.27
CA ARG A 295 11.03 11.91 6.80
C ARG A 295 12.53 12.14 6.87
N TYR A 296 13.06 12.21 8.08
CA TYR A 296 14.49 12.40 8.30
C TYR A 296 15.27 11.11 8.05
N HIS A 297 16.45 11.22 7.46
CA HIS A 297 17.34 10.07 7.28
C HIS A 297 18.07 9.75 8.57
N GLU A 298 17.96 8.50 9.02
CA GLU A 298 18.74 7.99 10.15
C GLU A 298 20.17 7.67 9.70
N ARG A 299 21.14 8.16 10.47
CA ARG A 299 22.58 8.08 10.14
C ARG A 299 23.39 7.41 11.24
N PHE A 300 22.74 6.55 12.03
CA PHE A 300 23.36 5.81 13.13
C PHE A 300 24.49 4.86 12.67
N GLN A 301 24.53 4.51 11.39
CA GLN A 301 25.53 3.61 10.81
C GLN A 301 26.94 4.18 10.94
N TRP A 302 27.11 5.51 10.87
CA TRP A 302 28.42 6.16 11.00
C TRP A 302 29.00 6.01 12.42
N PRO A 303 28.32 6.44 13.50
CA PRO A 303 28.79 6.17 14.86
C PRO A 303 29.00 4.68 15.15
N LEU A 304 28.11 3.81 14.65
CA LEU A 304 28.22 2.37 14.85
C LEU A 304 29.46 1.78 14.16
N ALA A 305 29.75 2.19 12.92
CA ALA A 305 30.94 1.76 12.20
C ALA A 305 32.22 2.20 12.91
N VAL A 306 32.25 3.42 13.45
CA VAL A 306 33.37 3.93 14.26
C VAL A 306 33.54 3.10 15.53
N ALA A 307 32.45 2.71 16.20
CA ALA A 307 32.51 1.84 17.38
C ALA A 307 33.10 0.47 17.06
N ILE A 308 32.65 -0.16 15.98
CA ILE A 308 33.15 -1.47 15.53
C ILE A 308 34.64 -1.35 15.17
N ALA A 309 35.04 -0.33 14.43
CA ALA A 309 36.44 -0.08 14.09
C ALA A 309 37.32 0.09 15.34
N ALA A 310 36.85 0.84 16.34
CA ALA A 310 37.56 1.00 17.61
C ALA A 310 37.75 -0.34 18.35
N LEU A 311 36.74 -1.21 18.38
CA LEU A 311 36.82 -2.55 18.97
C LEU A 311 37.75 -3.50 18.18
N LEU A 312 37.79 -3.38 16.86
CA LEU A 312 38.73 -4.15 16.04
C LEU A 312 40.18 -3.73 16.29
N VAL A 313 40.44 -2.41 16.38
CA VAL A 313 41.77 -1.88 16.72
C VAL A 313 42.17 -2.31 18.14
N GLU A 314 41.24 -2.29 19.08
CA GLU A 314 41.42 -2.80 20.44
C GLU A 314 41.90 -4.26 20.43
N MET A 315 41.22 -5.11 19.66
CA MET A 315 41.51 -6.55 19.58
C MET A 315 42.90 -6.83 18.97
N LEU A 316 43.34 -5.99 18.03
CA LEU A 316 44.62 -6.13 17.34
C LEU A 316 45.82 -5.56 18.12
N LEU A 317 45.61 -4.82 19.20
CA LEU A 317 46.67 -4.20 20.00
C LEU A 317 47.21 -5.16 21.08
N PRO A 318 48.44 -5.72 20.93
CA PRO A 318 48.98 -6.63 21.93
C PRO A 318 49.43 -5.89 23.20
N GLU A 319 49.02 -6.42 24.36
CA GLU A 319 49.34 -5.88 25.69
C GLU A 319 50.82 -6.04 26.09
N ARG A 320 51.51 -7.02 25.50
CA ARG A 320 52.93 -7.29 25.75
C ARG A 320 53.81 -6.70 24.64
N LYS A 321 54.78 -5.86 25.01
CA LYS A 321 55.99 -5.58 24.23
C LYS A 321 56.66 -6.92 23.96
N ARG A 322 56.72 -7.34 22.69
CA ARG A 322 57.54 -8.47 22.28
C ARG A 322 58.99 -8.15 22.65
N ALA A 323 59.64 -9.02 23.42
CA ALA A 323 61.08 -8.97 23.58
C ALA A 323 61.73 -9.09 22.19
N PRO A 324 62.83 -8.38 21.90
CA PRO A 324 63.50 -8.48 20.61
C PRO A 324 64.12 -9.87 20.48
N ARG A 325 63.38 -10.83 19.93
CA ARG A 325 63.96 -12.08 19.43
C ARG A 325 64.66 -11.76 18.10
N ARG A 326 65.93 -12.16 17.96
CA ARG A 326 66.66 -12.17 16.68
C ARG A 326 65.73 -12.74 15.61
N ARG A 327 65.36 -11.91 14.63
CA ARG A 327 64.42 -12.25 13.57
C ARG A 327 65.11 -13.23 12.62
N THR A 328 64.64 -14.46 12.52
CA THR A 328 64.83 -15.26 11.31
C THR A 328 63.81 -14.79 10.25
N ALA A 329 64.23 -14.76 8.98
CA ALA A 329 63.47 -14.19 7.86
C ALA A 329 62.02 -14.74 7.72
N VAL A 330 61.79 -15.98 8.18
CA VAL A 330 60.51 -16.68 8.13
C VAL A 330 59.44 -16.03 9.02
N VAL A 331 59.81 -15.37 10.12
CA VAL A 331 58.84 -14.74 11.05
C VAL A 331 58.43 -13.33 10.60
N ALA A 332 59.25 -12.66 9.78
CA ALA A 332 58.93 -11.35 9.21
C ALA A 332 57.83 -11.46 8.14
N ALA A 333 57.88 -12.49 7.30
CA ALA A 333 56.86 -12.78 6.29
C ALA A 333 55.47 -13.01 6.92
N ASN A 334 55.40 -13.74 8.04
CA ASN A 334 54.15 -14.00 8.76
C ASN A 334 53.55 -12.77 9.46
N ALA A 335 54.35 -11.73 9.74
CA ALA A 335 53.87 -10.49 10.34
C ALA A 335 53.27 -9.55 9.29
N GLU A 336 53.89 -9.46 8.11
CA GLU A 336 53.33 -8.72 6.98
C GLU A 336 52.10 -9.42 6.41
N LEU A 337 52.07 -10.76 6.39
CA LEU A 337 50.87 -11.54 6.03
C LEU A 337 49.70 -11.28 7.00
N ARG A 338 49.94 -11.12 8.30
CA ARG A 338 48.87 -10.80 9.28
C ARG A 338 48.35 -9.37 9.15
N LYS A 339 49.22 -8.40 8.84
CA LYS A 339 48.79 -7.02 8.54
C LYS A 339 48.03 -6.97 7.21
N ALA A 340 48.50 -7.70 6.20
CA ALA A 340 47.84 -7.85 4.92
C ALA A 340 46.48 -8.53 5.07
N VAL A 341 46.37 -9.62 5.84
CA VAL A 341 45.08 -10.28 6.13
C VAL A 341 44.16 -9.39 6.96
N ALA A 342 44.65 -8.64 7.94
CA ALA A 342 43.83 -7.68 8.69
C ALA A 342 43.36 -6.51 7.82
N ALA A 343 44.19 -5.99 6.92
CA ALA A 343 43.82 -4.98 5.94
C ALA A 343 42.86 -5.54 4.88
N LEU A 344 43.05 -6.81 4.47
CA LEU A 344 42.17 -7.53 3.57
C LEU A 344 40.82 -7.82 4.24
N VAL A 345 40.75 -8.07 5.55
CA VAL A 345 39.48 -8.22 6.29
C VAL A 345 38.78 -6.87 6.48
N LEU A 346 39.52 -5.76 6.60
CA LEU A 346 38.98 -4.39 6.59
C LEU A 346 38.48 -3.95 5.19
N PHE A 347 39.05 -4.50 4.11
CA PHE A 347 38.61 -4.29 2.72
C PHE A 347 37.64 -5.37 2.19
N ALA A 348 37.57 -6.52 2.86
CA ALA A 348 36.68 -7.65 2.55
C ALA A 348 35.51 -7.74 3.54
N VAL A 349 35.13 -6.61 4.14
CA VAL A 349 33.70 -6.36 4.21
C VAL A 349 33.32 -6.13 2.75
N PRO A 350 32.62 -7.06 2.07
CA PRO A 350 32.01 -6.66 0.84
C PRO A 350 31.17 -5.44 1.23
N PHE A 351 31.44 -4.28 0.64
CA PHE A 351 30.32 -3.45 0.25
C PHE A 351 29.51 -4.33 -0.70
N GLY A 352 28.75 -5.26 -0.11
CA GLY A 352 27.59 -5.83 -0.74
C GLY A 352 26.73 -4.61 -0.92
N VAL A 353 26.89 -3.97 -2.08
CA VAL A 353 25.84 -3.18 -2.70
C VAL A 353 24.72 -4.19 -2.84
N SER A 354 24.01 -4.35 -1.74
CA SER A 354 22.82 -5.17 -1.69
C SER A 354 21.93 -4.48 -2.71
N ALA A 355 21.45 -5.22 -3.70
CA ALA A 355 20.46 -4.67 -4.61
C ALA A 355 19.39 -4.00 -3.75
N THR A 356 19.09 -2.73 -4.05
CA THR A 356 18.07 -1.95 -3.35
C THR A 356 17.09 -1.41 -4.38
N PRO A 357 15.81 -1.21 -4.03
CA PRO A 357 14.86 -0.60 -4.97
C PRO A 357 15.32 0.75 -5.51
N SER A 358 16.07 1.52 -4.72
CA SER A 358 16.64 2.81 -5.13
C SER A 358 17.84 2.67 -6.07
N SER A 359 18.70 1.67 -5.91
CA SER A 359 19.79 1.41 -6.87
C SER A 359 19.24 0.97 -8.24
N ALA A 360 18.24 0.08 -8.23
CA ALA A 360 17.56 -0.35 -9.45
C ALA A 360 16.81 0.82 -10.14
N ARG A 361 16.12 1.65 -9.35
CA ARG A 361 15.41 2.83 -9.88
C ARG A 361 16.36 3.86 -10.48
N ARG A 362 17.50 4.12 -9.83
CA ARG A 362 18.52 5.02 -10.37
C ARG A 362 19.06 4.55 -11.72
N LEU A 363 19.32 3.25 -11.88
CA LEU A 363 19.76 2.69 -13.16
C LEU A 363 18.68 2.84 -14.23
N TYR A 364 17.41 2.69 -13.86
CA TYR A 364 16.28 2.91 -14.76
C TYR A 364 16.21 4.37 -15.21
N ASP A 365 16.29 5.32 -14.28
CA ASP A 365 16.23 6.76 -14.57
C ASP A 365 17.46 7.24 -15.38
N GLU A 366 18.62 6.58 -15.21
CA GLU A 366 19.83 6.78 -16.04
C GLU A 366 19.72 6.14 -17.44
N GLY A 367 18.60 5.49 -17.78
CA GLY A 367 18.37 4.83 -19.08
C GLY A 367 19.10 3.48 -19.26
N LYS A 368 19.71 2.94 -18.20
CA LYS A 368 20.45 1.67 -18.23
C LYS A 368 19.52 0.49 -17.96
N PHE A 369 18.51 0.32 -18.82
CA PHE A 369 17.38 -0.60 -18.60
C PHE A 369 17.80 -2.06 -18.36
N LYS A 370 18.77 -2.58 -19.12
CA LYS A 370 19.27 -3.96 -18.94
C LYS A 370 19.93 -4.17 -17.57
N GLN A 371 20.62 -3.17 -17.04
CA GLN A 371 21.23 -3.23 -15.70
C GLN A 371 20.18 -3.05 -14.60
N ALA A 372 19.21 -2.16 -14.82
CA ALA A 372 18.07 -1.97 -13.92
C ALA A 372 17.24 -3.25 -13.77
N GLN A 373 16.96 -3.92 -14.89
CA GLN A 373 16.29 -5.23 -14.93
C GLN A 373 17.04 -6.27 -14.10
N GLN A 374 18.35 -6.45 -14.33
CA GLN A 374 19.17 -7.41 -13.57
C GLN A 374 19.18 -7.10 -12.07
N GLU A 375 19.19 -5.83 -11.67
CA GLU A 375 19.11 -5.42 -10.26
C GLU A 375 17.72 -5.68 -9.66
N TYR A 376 16.63 -5.47 -10.40
CA TYR A 376 15.30 -5.86 -9.97
C TYR A 376 15.15 -7.38 -9.86
N GLU A 377 15.74 -8.16 -10.78
CA GLU A 377 15.76 -9.62 -10.70
C GLU A 377 16.53 -10.11 -9.47
N ARG A 378 17.70 -9.53 -9.15
CA ARG A 378 18.46 -9.85 -7.92
C ARG A 378 17.69 -9.54 -6.63
N LEU A 379 16.87 -8.48 -6.65
CA LEU A 379 15.97 -8.17 -5.53
C LEU A 379 14.93 -9.27 -5.32
N LEU A 380 14.43 -9.85 -6.41
CA LEU A 380 13.44 -10.93 -6.42
C LEU A 380 14.07 -12.31 -6.15
N GLU A 381 15.34 -12.51 -6.49
CA GLU A 381 16.09 -13.76 -6.27
C GLU A 381 16.30 -14.08 -4.78
N LYS A 382 16.20 -13.08 -3.89
CA LYS A 382 16.16 -13.29 -2.43
C LYS A 382 14.84 -13.88 -1.92
N SER A 383 13.82 -14.04 -2.76
CA SER A 383 12.53 -14.63 -2.42
C SER A 383 12.22 -15.81 -3.34
N GLU A 384 12.78 -16.98 -3.05
CA GLU A 384 12.59 -18.17 -3.89
C GLU A 384 11.23 -18.84 -3.63
N ARG A 385 10.32 -18.77 -4.61
CA ARG A 385 9.82 -19.91 -5.42
C ARG A 385 8.84 -19.36 -6.47
N LEU A 386 8.98 -19.72 -7.75
CA LEU A 386 7.92 -19.46 -8.75
C LEU A 386 6.76 -20.44 -8.51
N PRO A 387 5.51 -19.98 -8.45
CA PRO A 387 4.34 -20.83 -8.25
C PRO A 387 4.13 -21.78 -9.45
N ASP A 388 3.94 -23.07 -9.18
CA ASP A 388 3.57 -24.06 -10.21
C ASP A 388 2.04 -24.04 -10.40
N PHE A 389 1.59 -23.50 -11.52
CA PHE A 389 0.17 -23.36 -11.85
C PHE A 389 -0.38 -24.49 -12.70
N LYS A 390 0.36 -25.58 -12.94
CA LYS A 390 -0.10 -26.68 -13.80
C LYS A 390 -1.45 -27.24 -13.34
N GLU A 391 -1.64 -27.38 -12.04
CA GLU A 391 -2.86 -27.94 -11.46
C GLU A 391 -4.03 -26.95 -11.52
N ALA A 392 -3.77 -25.66 -11.23
CA ALA A 392 -4.76 -24.58 -11.40
C ALA A 392 -5.19 -24.42 -12.87
N GLY A 393 -4.24 -24.49 -13.80
CA GLY A 393 -4.51 -24.43 -15.24
C GLY A 393 -5.34 -25.60 -15.76
N LYS A 394 -5.10 -26.81 -15.25
CA LYS A 394 -5.93 -27.98 -15.58
C LYS A 394 -7.36 -27.81 -15.08
N LYS A 395 -7.55 -27.39 -13.83
CA LYS A 395 -8.89 -27.16 -13.26
C LYS A 395 -9.63 -26.03 -13.98
N TYR A 396 -8.92 -25.01 -14.47
CA TYR A 396 -9.50 -23.94 -15.26
C TYR A 396 -9.98 -24.43 -16.64
N GLN A 397 -9.18 -25.26 -17.32
CA GLN A 397 -9.56 -25.90 -18.59
C GLN A 397 -10.76 -26.84 -18.44
N ASP A 398 -10.91 -27.46 -17.28
CA ASP A 398 -12.05 -28.33 -16.94
C ASP A 398 -13.32 -27.55 -16.51
N GLY A 399 -13.33 -26.21 -16.61
CA GLY A 399 -14.47 -25.34 -16.27
C GLY A 399 -14.71 -25.14 -14.77
N LYS A 400 -13.79 -25.62 -13.92
CA LYS A 400 -13.89 -25.55 -12.45
C LYS A 400 -13.20 -24.29 -11.93
N HIS A 401 -13.79 -23.13 -12.21
CA HIS A 401 -13.16 -21.84 -11.97
C HIS A 401 -12.89 -21.53 -10.49
N GLU A 402 -13.77 -21.92 -9.57
CA GLU A 402 -13.56 -21.72 -8.12
C GLU A 402 -12.42 -22.58 -7.57
N GLU A 403 -12.34 -23.86 -7.98
CA GLU A 403 -11.25 -24.75 -7.56
C GLU A 403 -9.90 -24.35 -8.20
N ALA A 404 -9.94 -23.84 -9.44
CA ALA A 404 -8.77 -23.28 -10.10
C ALA A 404 -8.25 -22.04 -9.35
N GLN A 405 -9.14 -21.16 -8.90
CA GLN A 405 -8.80 -20.00 -8.07
C GLN A 405 -8.20 -20.43 -6.72
N GLN A 406 -8.76 -21.44 -6.06
CA GLN A 406 -8.21 -21.96 -4.81
C GLN A 406 -6.82 -22.57 -4.97
N GLU A 407 -6.57 -23.34 -6.03
CA GLU A 407 -5.22 -23.87 -6.30
C GLU A 407 -4.24 -22.79 -6.69
N MET A 408 -4.71 -21.76 -7.39
CA MET A 408 -3.91 -20.59 -7.70
C MET A 408 -3.52 -19.86 -6.41
N SER A 409 -4.47 -19.60 -5.50
CA SER A 409 -4.18 -19.03 -4.18
C SER A 409 -3.21 -19.88 -3.35
N ARG A 410 -3.32 -21.21 -3.36
CA ARG A 410 -2.39 -22.11 -2.66
C ARG A 410 -0.98 -22.08 -3.25
N ALA A 411 -0.86 -22.08 -4.57
CA ALA A 411 0.41 -21.96 -5.25
C ALA A 411 1.08 -20.61 -4.90
N LEU A 412 0.28 -19.55 -4.84
CA LEU A 412 0.70 -18.20 -4.46
C LEU A 412 1.15 -18.09 -2.99
N GLU A 413 0.47 -18.76 -2.06
CA GLU A 413 0.86 -18.81 -0.63
C GLU A 413 2.20 -19.53 -0.42
N HIS A 414 2.51 -20.55 -1.23
CA HIS A 414 3.77 -21.31 -1.14
C HIS A 414 4.93 -20.65 -1.89
N SER A 415 4.62 -19.78 -2.85
CA SER A 415 5.61 -18.97 -3.55
C SER A 415 5.89 -17.68 -2.80
N LYS A 416 7.12 -17.50 -2.32
CA LYS A 416 7.57 -16.20 -1.82
C LYS A 416 7.78 -15.26 -3.02
N LEU A 417 6.71 -14.74 -3.61
CA LEU A 417 6.70 -13.87 -4.81
C LEU A 417 7.39 -12.50 -4.64
N GLY A 418 8.04 -12.23 -3.51
CA GLY A 418 8.56 -10.91 -3.20
C GLY A 418 7.47 -9.84 -3.21
N ASP A 419 7.88 -8.57 -3.35
CA ASP A 419 6.94 -7.46 -3.53
C ASP A 419 6.49 -7.43 -5.00
N LEU A 420 5.21 -7.64 -5.29
CA LEU A 420 4.67 -7.66 -6.66
C LEU A 420 4.84 -6.32 -7.39
N ARG A 421 5.04 -5.21 -6.66
CA ARG A 421 5.45 -3.92 -7.24
C ARG A 421 6.85 -3.97 -7.83
N LEU A 422 7.74 -4.80 -7.27
CA LEU A 422 9.07 -5.04 -7.86
C LEU A 422 8.96 -5.86 -9.14
N HIS A 423 8.00 -6.80 -9.24
CA HIS A 423 7.70 -7.46 -10.51
C HIS A 423 7.21 -6.45 -11.56
N PHE A 424 6.30 -5.53 -11.21
CA PHE A 424 5.89 -4.49 -12.15
C PHE A 424 7.08 -3.64 -12.66
N ASN A 425 7.95 -3.19 -11.75
CA ASN A 425 9.13 -2.39 -12.11
C ASN A 425 10.17 -3.19 -12.92
N ALA A 426 10.36 -4.48 -12.59
CA ALA A 426 11.20 -5.40 -13.36
C ALA A 426 10.65 -5.57 -14.79
N GLY A 427 9.33 -5.71 -14.93
CA GLY A 427 8.65 -5.82 -16.22
C GLY A 427 8.81 -4.57 -17.08
N ASP A 428 8.68 -3.39 -16.48
CA ASP A 428 8.89 -2.12 -17.19
C ASP A 428 10.36 -1.94 -17.62
N ALA A 429 11.32 -2.27 -16.74
CA ALA A 429 12.74 -2.27 -17.09
C ALA A 429 13.06 -3.27 -18.22
N ALA A 430 12.51 -4.48 -18.17
CA ALA A 430 12.68 -5.51 -19.20
C ALA A 430 12.05 -5.08 -20.53
N TYR A 431 10.86 -4.48 -20.51
CA TYR A 431 10.18 -3.98 -21.71
C TYR A 431 10.99 -2.89 -22.42
N LYS A 432 11.59 -1.97 -21.64
CA LYS A 432 12.50 -0.93 -22.16
C LYS A 432 13.85 -1.50 -22.61
N ALA A 433 14.29 -2.62 -22.03
CA ALA A 433 15.47 -3.36 -22.44
C ALA A 433 15.24 -4.28 -23.65
N GLU A 434 14.02 -4.31 -24.20
CA GLU A 434 13.58 -5.19 -25.29
C GLU A 434 13.59 -6.69 -24.96
N ASP A 435 13.71 -7.04 -23.68
CA ASP A 435 13.58 -8.41 -23.17
C ASP A 435 12.08 -8.71 -22.94
N LEU A 436 11.35 -8.88 -24.04
CA LEU A 436 9.89 -8.95 -24.03
C LEU A 436 9.35 -10.20 -23.33
N ASP A 437 10.08 -11.32 -23.39
CA ASP A 437 9.69 -12.56 -22.71
C ASP A 437 9.67 -12.38 -21.19
N LYS A 438 10.72 -11.77 -20.63
CA LYS A 438 10.76 -11.45 -19.20
C LYS A 438 9.80 -10.34 -18.82
N ALA A 439 9.62 -9.34 -19.68
CA ALA A 439 8.60 -8.31 -19.47
C ALA A 439 7.21 -8.94 -19.32
N ALA A 440 6.84 -9.87 -20.21
CA ALA A 440 5.55 -10.55 -20.17
C ALA A 440 5.40 -11.39 -18.89
N LEU A 441 6.44 -12.12 -18.49
CA LEU A 441 6.45 -12.87 -17.23
C LEU A 441 6.23 -11.95 -16.03
N HIS A 442 7.00 -10.87 -15.91
CA HIS A 442 6.94 -9.95 -14.77
C HIS A 442 5.63 -9.17 -14.70
N PHE A 443 5.08 -8.71 -15.83
CA PHE A 443 3.76 -8.07 -15.85
C PHE A 443 2.64 -9.04 -15.51
N LYS A 444 2.70 -10.29 -16.00
CA LYS A 444 1.75 -11.35 -15.62
C LYS A 444 1.80 -11.66 -14.12
N LEU A 445 2.97 -11.59 -13.49
CA LEU A 445 3.07 -11.74 -12.04
C LEU A 445 2.49 -10.52 -11.31
N ALA A 446 2.65 -9.30 -11.85
CA ALA A 446 2.06 -8.10 -11.29
C ALA A 446 0.52 -8.07 -11.34
N THR A 447 -0.12 -8.83 -12.25
CA THR A 447 -1.60 -8.94 -12.29
C THR A 447 -2.19 -9.76 -11.14
N ILE A 448 -1.35 -10.38 -10.32
CA ILE A 448 -1.78 -11.14 -9.15
C ILE A 448 -1.97 -10.22 -7.93
N ASP A 449 -1.46 -8.99 -7.98
CA ASP A 449 -1.51 -8.05 -6.85
C ASP A 449 -2.95 -7.68 -6.46
N PRO A 450 -3.29 -7.66 -5.16
CA PRO A 450 -4.63 -7.25 -4.70
C PRO A 450 -4.94 -5.76 -4.92
N ASP A 451 -3.94 -4.90 -5.16
CA ASP A 451 -4.14 -3.51 -5.58
C ASP A 451 -4.67 -3.47 -7.01
N LEU A 452 -5.97 -3.18 -7.14
CA LEU A 452 -6.67 -3.10 -8.42
C LEU A 452 -6.00 -2.13 -9.40
N LYS A 453 -5.35 -1.05 -8.91
CA LYS A 453 -4.62 -0.12 -9.79
C LYS A 453 -3.35 -0.75 -10.34
N LEU A 454 -2.60 -1.50 -9.53
CA LEU A 454 -1.40 -2.20 -10.01
C LEU A 454 -1.78 -3.35 -10.93
N GLN A 455 -2.83 -4.08 -10.58
CA GLN A 455 -3.38 -5.16 -11.39
C GLN A 455 -3.82 -4.66 -12.77
N GLN A 456 -4.55 -3.56 -12.83
CA GLN A 456 -4.96 -2.91 -14.08
C GLN A 456 -3.76 -2.49 -14.92
N ARG A 457 -2.77 -1.81 -14.33
CA ARG A 457 -1.53 -1.42 -15.02
C ARG A 457 -0.72 -2.64 -15.48
N GLY A 458 -0.72 -3.72 -14.70
CA GLY A 458 -0.10 -5.00 -15.05
C GLY A 458 -0.74 -5.59 -16.31
N TYR A 459 -2.07 -5.66 -16.35
CA TYR A 459 -2.82 -6.13 -17.51
C TYR A 459 -2.60 -5.26 -18.75
N TYR A 460 -2.63 -3.94 -18.60
CA TYR A 460 -2.36 -3.01 -19.71
C TYR A 460 -0.94 -3.19 -20.29
N ASN A 461 0.08 -3.23 -19.44
CA ASN A 461 1.46 -3.39 -19.89
C ASN A 461 1.77 -4.82 -20.40
N LEU A 462 1.11 -5.84 -19.86
CA LEU A 462 1.13 -7.19 -20.41
C LEU A 462 0.55 -7.21 -21.83
N GLY A 463 -0.58 -6.53 -22.06
CA GLY A 463 -1.17 -6.36 -23.39
C GLY A 463 -0.22 -5.70 -24.38
N ASN A 464 0.44 -4.60 -23.98
CA ASN A 464 1.45 -3.93 -24.80
C ASN A 464 2.64 -4.85 -25.15
N THR A 465 3.09 -5.64 -24.16
CA THR A 465 4.20 -6.57 -24.32
C THR A 465 3.85 -7.72 -25.26
N LEU A 466 2.67 -8.33 -25.08
CA LEU A 466 2.16 -9.41 -25.92
C LEU A 466 1.90 -8.95 -27.36
N TYR A 467 1.43 -7.72 -27.54
CA TYR A 467 1.31 -7.13 -28.87
C TYR A 467 2.68 -7.05 -29.59
N ARG A 468 3.71 -6.52 -28.91
CA ARG A 468 5.08 -6.45 -29.45
C ARG A 468 5.71 -7.83 -29.68
N LEU A 469 5.48 -8.80 -28.79
CA LEU A 469 5.88 -10.19 -28.99
C LEU A 469 5.24 -10.76 -30.25
N GLY A 470 3.95 -10.51 -30.46
CA GLY A 470 3.26 -10.88 -31.69
C GLY A 470 3.90 -10.26 -32.93
N GLU A 471 4.27 -8.98 -32.90
CA GLU A 471 4.98 -8.32 -34.02
C GLU A 471 6.34 -8.96 -34.32
N GLN A 472 7.06 -9.43 -33.29
CA GLN A 472 8.33 -10.14 -33.44
C GLN A 472 8.17 -11.63 -33.81
N THR A 473 6.96 -12.17 -33.70
CA THR A 473 6.68 -13.58 -34.00
C THR A 473 6.61 -13.77 -35.52
N PRO A 474 7.46 -14.63 -36.11
CA PRO A 474 7.56 -14.78 -37.57
C PRO A 474 6.39 -15.56 -38.17
N ASP A 475 5.75 -16.44 -37.40
CA ASP A 475 4.62 -17.25 -37.88
C ASP A 475 3.27 -16.61 -37.55
N ASP A 476 2.35 -16.64 -38.53
CA ASP A 476 1.05 -15.97 -38.40
C ASP A 476 0.19 -16.59 -37.29
N ASN A 477 0.31 -17.89 -37.02
CA ASN A 477 -0.47 -18.55 -35.97
C ASN A 477 -0.01 -18.14 -34.56
N GLY A 478 1.30 -18.08 -34.32
CA GLY A 478 1.91 -17.59 -33.09
C GLY A 478 1.62 -16.11 -32.89
N LYS A 479 1.69 -15.30 -33.96
CA LYS A 479 1.29 -13.89 -33.93
C LYS A 479 -0.18 -13.71 -33.53
N ILE A 480 -1.09 -14.49 -34.13
CA ILE A 480 -2.52 -14.49 -33.75
C ILE A 480 -2.68 -14.85 -32.27
N HIS A 481 -2.01 -15.89 -31.81
CA HIS A 481 -2.07 -16.32 -30.41
C HIS A 481 -1.61 -15.22 -29.44
N GLN A 482 -0.48 -14.58 -29.71
CA GLN A 482 0.02 -13.48 -28.87
C GLN A 482 -0.93 -12.28 -28.86
N TRP A 483 -1.48 -11.92 -30.01
CA TRP A 483 -2.45 -10.82 -30.11
C TRP A 483 -3.80 -11.14 -29.46
N GLN A 484 -4.24 -12.40 -29.47
CA GLN A 484 -5.42 -12.83 -28.71
C GLN A 484 -5.19 -12.67 -27.19
N ASN A 485 -4.01 -13.07 -26.71
CA ASN A 485 -3.64 -12.87 -25.29
C ASN A 485 -3.51 -11.37 -24.96
N ALA A 486 -3.07 -10.54 -25.91
CA ALA A 486 -3.03 -9.09 -25.75
C ALA A 486 -4.45 -8.50 -25.62
N VAL A 487 -5.39 -8.95 -26.47
CA VAL A 487 -6.81 -8.58 -26.39
C VAL A 487 -7.38 -8.92 -25.02
N GLU A 488 -7.20 -10.16 -24.55
CA GLU A 488 -7.65 -10.59 -23.22
C GLU A 488 -7.06 -9.71 -22.11
N SER A 489 -5.77 -9.39 -22.20
CA SER A 489 -5.11 -8.52 -21.22
C SER A 489 -5.69 -7.11 -21.22
N TYR A 490 -5.95 -6.49 -22.38
CA TYR A 490 -6.61 -5.17 -22.42
C TYR A 490 -8.07 -5.23 -21.95
N THR A 491 -8.81 -6.30 -22.26
CA THR A 491 -10.17 -6.49 -21.76
C THR A 491 -10.18 -6.57 -20.22
N ASN A 492 -9.26 -7.32 -19.62
CA ASN A 492 -9.11 -7.39 -18.17
C ASN A 492 -8.69 -6.03 -17.56
N ALA A 493 -7.81 -5.28 -18.24
CA ALA A 493 -7.46 -3.92 -17.81
C ALA A 493 -8.69 -2.98 -17.83
N LEU A 494 -9.53 -3.04 -18.87
CA LEU A 494 -10.75 -2.23 -18.99
C LEU A 494 -11.86 -2.67 -18.04
N ALA A 495 -11.91 -3.96 -17.66
CA ALA A 495 -12.83 -4.43 -16.63
C ALA A 495 -12.52 -3.80 -15.25
N LEU A 496 -11.23 -3.52 -14.98
CA LEU A 496 -10.78 -2.87 -13.75
C LEU A 496 -10.83 -1.35 -13.82
N ASN A 497 -10.59 -0.75 -15.00
CA ASN A 497 -10.74 0.67 -15.25
C ASN A 497 -11.38 0.93 -16.63
N PRO A 498 -12.72 1.05 -16.70
CA PRO A 498 -13.42 1.27 -17.97
C PRO A 498 -13.09 2.60 -18.67
N GLN A 499 -12.52 3.57 -17.95
CA GLN A 499 -12.18 4.89 -18.46
C GLN A 499 -10.76 5.00 -19.03
N ASP A 500 -9.99 3.89 -19.06
CA ASP A 500 -8.65 3.89 -19.64
C ASP A 500 -8.71 4.01 -21.18
N THR A 501 -8.53 5.24 -21.67
CA THR A 501 -8.59 5.57 -23.10
C THR A 501 -7.47 4.90 -23.90
N ASP A 502 -6.30 4.69 -23.30
CA ASP A 502 -5.14 4.08 -23.96
C ASP A 502 -5.36 2.58 -24.12
N ALA A 503 -5.84 1.91 -23.07
CA ALA A 503 -6.21 0.50 -23.13
C ALA A 503 -7.32 0.24 -24.15
N LYS A 504 -8.33 1.13 -24.24
CA LYS A 504 -9.40 1.05 -25.23
C LYS A 504 -8.87 1.22 -26.65
N TYR A 505 -8.04 2.23 -26.89
CA TYR A 505 -7.42 2.46 -28.19
C TYR A 505 -6.54 1.27 -28.62
N ASN A 506 -5.73 0.74 -27.70
CA ASN A 506 -4.86 -0.41 -27.99
C ASN A 506 -5.68 -1.68 -28.25
N LEU A 507 -6.75 -1.93 -27.49
CA LEU A 507 -7.67 -3.04 -27.75
C LEU A 507 -8.26 -2.97 -29.17
N ASP A 508 -8.76 -1.80 -29.57
CA ASP A 508 -9.32 -1.58 -30.91
C ASP A 508 -8.26 -1.73 -32.01
N LEU A 509 -7.02 -1.31 -31.74
CA LEU A 509 -5.90 -1.50 -32.65
C LEU A 509 -5.58 -2.99 -32.85
N VAL A 510 -5.42 -3.75 -31.77
CA VAL A 510 -5.08 -5.19 -31.85
C VAL A 510 -6.20 -5.98 -32.51
N ASN A 511 -7.47 -5.66 -32.22
CA ASN A 511 -8.61 -6.30 -32.88
C ASN A 511 -8.62 -6.08 -34.39
N ARG A 512 -8.38 -4.84 -34.86
CA ARG A 512 -8.25 -4.55 -36.30
C ARG A 512 -7.10 -5.32 -36.94
N LYS A 513 -5.94 -5.37 -36.28
CA LYS A 513 -4.77 -6.14 -36.75
C LYS A 513 -5.06 -7.64 -36.85
N LEU A 514 -5.74 -8.21 -35.85
CA LEU A 514 -6.19 -9.60 -35.87
C LEU A 514 -7.15 -9.88 -37.02
N GLU A 515 -8.11 -9.00 -37.29
CA GLU A 515 -9.02 -9.15 -38.43
C GLU A 515 -8.30 -9.10 -39.77
N GLU A 516 -7.37 -8.15 -39.94
CA GLU A 516 -6.55 -8.03 -41.16
C GLU A 516 -5.74 -9.31 -41.39
N LEU A 517 -5.13 -9.85 -40.34
CA LEU A 517 -4.31 -11.06 -40.41
C LEU A 517 -5.16 -12.29 -40.74
N LYS A 518 -6.33 -12.43 -40.10
CA LYS A 518 -7.29 -13.50 -40.40
C LYS A 518 -7.87 -13.41 -41.81
N LYS A 519 -8.06 -12.22 -42.37
CA LYS A 519 -8.50 -12.02 -43.77
C LYS A 519 -7.42 -12.41 -44.80
N LYS A 520 -6.13 -12.42 -44.42
CA LYS A 520 -5.02 -12.85 -45.28
C LYS A 520 -4.88 -14.37 -45.38
N GLN A 521 -5.25 -15.13 -44.33
CA GLN A 521 -5.15 -16.59 -44.31
C GLN A 521 -5.96 -17.32 -45.40
N PRO A 522 -7.24 -16.98 -45.70
CA PRO A 522 -7.99 -17.62 -46.78
C PRO A 522 -7.38 -17.34 -48.17
N LYS A 523 -6.82 -16.14 -48.39
CA LYS A 523 -6.20 -15.76 -49.67
C LYS A 523 -4.88 -16.47 -49.92
N GLN A 524 -4.06 -16.69 -48.89
CA GLN A 524 -2.82 -17.46 -49.01
C GLN A 524 -3.07 -18.95 -49.21
N GLN A 525 -4.08 -19.54 -48.57
CA GLN A 525 -4.47 -20.94 -48.82
C GLN A 525 -5.07 -21.13 -50.22
N GLN A 526 -5.85 -20.17 -50.73
CA GLN A 526 -6.31 -20.20 -52.12
C GLN A 526 -5.17 -20.00 -53.11
N GLN A 527 -4.23 -19.07 -52.89
CA GLN A 527 -3.08 -18.89 -53.78
C GLN A 527 -2.10 -20.08 -53.77
N SER A 528 -1.89 -20.74 -52.63
CA SER A 528 -1.04 -21.94 -52.57
C SER A 528 -1.73 -23.20 -53.12
N GLN A 529 -3.06 -23.31 -53.00
CA GLN A 529 -3.84 -24.33 -53.73
C GLN A 529 -3.94 -24.05 -55.23
N GLN A 530 -3.97 -22.78 -55.63
CA GLN A 530 -4.00 -22.37 -57.03
C GLN A 530 -2.62 -22.52 -57.69
N GLN A 531 -1.51 -22.22 -56.98
CA GLN A 531 -0.16 -22.56 -57.42
C GLN A 531 0.09 -24.07 -57.49
N LYS A 532 -0.44 -24.87 -56.56
CA LYS A 532 -0.40 -26.35 -56.68
C LYS A 532 -1.26 -26.85 -57.85
N ARG A 533 -2.45 -26.28 -58.06
CA ARG A 533 -3.29 -26.58 -59.25
C ARG A 533 -2.67 -26.12 -60.56
N ASP A 534 -1.92 -25.03 -60.57
CA ASP A 534 -1.26 -24.49 -61.76
C ASP A 534 0.04 -25.25 -62.05
N GLN A 535 0.73 -25.79 -61.03
CA GLN A 535 1.78 -26.79 -61.19
C GLN A 535 1.23 -28.14 -61.71
N ASP A 536 0.11 -28.63 -61.16
CA ASP A 536 -0.54 -29.87 -61.67
C ASP A 536 -1.17 -29.69 -63.06
N LYS A 537 -1.42 -28.45 -63.51
CA LYS A 537 -1.93 -28.13 -64.87
C LYS A 537 -0.83 -27.80 -65.88
N GLN A 538 0.40 -27.58 -65.44
CA GLN A 538 1.55 -27.38 -66.33
C GLN A 538 2.19 -28.68 -66.81
N ASP A 539 1.71 -29.84 -66.35
CA ASP A 539 2.19 -31.13 -66.85
C ASP A 539 1.07 -32.05 -67.40
N PRO A 540 0.54 -31.76 -68.60
CA PRO A 540 -0.03 -32.78 -69.45
C PRO A 540 0.76 -32.85 -70.76
N LYS A 541 2.05 -33.21 -70.70
CA LYS A 541 2.81 -33.70 -71.88
C LYS A 541 4.15 -34.33 -71.50
N GLN A 542 4.11 -35.50 -70.86
CA GLN A 542 5.17 -36.50 -71.02
C GLN A 542 4.64 -37.92 -70.80
N ASP A 543 3.69 -38.33 -71.63
CA ASP A 543 3.39 -39.74 -71.87
C ASP A 543 2.99 -39.92 -73.33
N GLN A 544 4.01 -39.95 -74.21
CA GLN A 544 4.03 -40.70 -75.49
C GLN A 544 5.35 -40.45 -76.25
N GLN A 545 6.37 -41.25 -75.93
CA GLN A 545 7.54 -41.68 -76.73
C GLN A 545 8.53 -42.25 -75.70
N GLN A 546 8.91 -43.53 -75.63
CA GLN A 546 8.84 -44.64 -76.57
C GLN A 546 8.73 -45.97 -75.80
N SER A 547 7.86 -46.83 -76.32
CA SER A 547 8.00 -48.29 -76.31
C SER A 547 9.41 -48.73 -76.72
N ASN A 548 10.08 -49.48 -75.84
CA ASN A 548 10.35 -50.93 -75.99
C ASN A 548 11.70 -51.23 -76.69
N PRO A 549 12.22 -52.47 -76.67
CA PRO A 549 13.45 -52.79 -75.96
C PRO A 549 14.55 -53.36 -76.88
N ASP A 550 15.69 -53.66 -76.25
CA ASP A 550 16.52 -54.84 -76.51
C ASP A 550 17.81 -54.68 -77.36
N LYS A 551 18.82 -55.45 -76.90
CA LYS A 551 20.07 -55.93 -77.55
C LYS A 551 21.37 -55.12 -77.53
N GLN A 552 22.22 -55.55 -76.59
CA GLN A 552 23.52 -56.25 -76.77
C GLN A 552 24.74 -55.57 -77.45
N LYS A 553 25.86 -55.68 -76.72
CA LYS A 553 27.30 -55.74 -77.13
C LYS A 553 27.88 -54.41 -77.63
N GLU A 554 29.05 -53.96 -77.18
CA GLU A 554 30.32 -54.69 -76.94
C GLU A 554 30.89 -54.56 -75.51
#